data_AF-A0AAU2HNB2-F1
#
_entry.id   AF-A0AAU2HNB2-F1
#
_cell.length_a   1.000
_cell.length_b   1.000
_cell.length_c   1.000
_cell.angle_alpha   90.00
_cell.angle_beta   90.00
_cell.angle_gamma   90.00
#
_symmetry.space_group_name_H-M   'P 1'
#
loop_
_entity.id
_entity.type
_entity.pdbx_description
1 polymer ?
#
loop_
_entity_poly.entity_id
_entity_poly.type
_entity_poly.pdbx_seq_one_letter_code
_entity_poly.pdbx_strand_id
1 'polypeptide(L)' 'MATRARVRAPELIGKGGWLNTGDQQYTLADLRGRIVILDF' A
#
# COMPACT_ATOMS: atom_id res chain seq x y z
N MET A 1 -8.60 -21.19 16.77
CA MET A 1 -8.26 -19.81 16.34
C MET A 1 -7.19 -19.89 15.27
N ALA A 2 -7.46 -19.49 14.04
CA ALA A 2 -6.41 -19.44 13.03
C ALA A 2 -5.48 -18.25 13.32
N THR A 3 -4.24 -18.52 13.71
CA THR A 3 -3.19 -17.50 13.85
C THR A 3 -2.86 -16.98 12.45
N ARG A 4 -3.48 -15.87 12.02
CA ARG A 4 -3.14 -15.25 10.75
C ARG A 4 -1.73 -14.67 10.88
N ALA A 5 -0.77 -15.25 10.16
CA ALA A 5 0.60 -14.77 10.16
C ALA A 5 0.63 -13.29 9.73
N ARG A 6 1.30 -12.44 10.52
CA ARG A 6 1.57 -11.05 10.12
C ARG A 6 2.71 -11.08 9.12
N VAL A 7 2.41 -10.69 7.89
CA VAL A 7 3.42 -10.57 6.83
C VAL A 7 3.63 -9.10 6.50
N ARG A 8 4.81 -8.78 5.98
CA ARG A 8 5.04 -7.44 5.42
C ARG A 8 4.23 -7.30 4.13
N ALA A 9 3.62 -6.13 3.95
CA ALA A 9 3.00 -5.79 2.68
C ALA A 9 4.09 -5.76 1.58
N PRO A 10 3.83 -6.36 0.41
CA PRO A 10 4.70 -6.21 -0.75
C PRO A 10 4.58 -4.80 -1.34
N GLU A 11 5.64 -4.32 -2.00
CA GLU A 11 5.63 -2.98 -2.59
C GLU A 11 4.51 -2.82 -3.63
N LEU A 12 3.92 -1.62 -3.68
CA LEU A 12 2.84 -1.31 -4.62
C LEU A 12 3.42 -1.07 -6.01
N ILE A 13 3.54 -2.15 -6.79
CA ILE A 13 4.05 -2.15 -8.16
C ILE A 13 2.92 -2.29 -9.17
N GLY A 14 2.97 -1.54 -10.27
CA GLY A 14 1.94 -1.59 -11.31
C GLY A 14 2.20 -0.60 -12.45
N LYS A 15 1.55 -0.85 -13.60
CA LYS A 15 1.58 0.08 -14.74
C LYS A 15 0.42 1.08 -14.57
N GLY A 16 0.73 2.37 -14.64
CA GLY A 16 -0.30 3.43 -14.60
C GLY A 16 -0.11 4.48 -13.49
N GLY A 17 0.77 4.22 -12.53
CA GLY A 17 1.05 5.16 -11.43
C GLY A 17 -0.20 5.44 -10.57
N TRP A 18 -0.12 6.50 -9.79
CA TRP A 18 -1.22 6.97 -8.95
C TRP A 18 -2.08 8.03 -9.64
N LEU A 19 -3.39 7.99 -9.38
CA LEU A 19 -4.35 9.01 -9.76
C LEU A 19 -4.86 9.72 -8.50
N ASN A 20 -5.29 10.97 -8.62
CA ASN A 20 -5.77 11.81 -7.51
C ASN A 20 -4.75 12.07 -6.39
N THR A 21 -3.46 12.02 -6.70
CA THR A 21 -2.36 12.23 -5.74
C THR A 21 -1.55 13.50 -6.00
N GLY A 22 -1.99 14.39 -6.89
CA GLY A 22 -1.24 15.59 -7.25
C GLY A 22 0.14 15.24 -7.84
N ASP A 23 0.16 14.28 -8.78
CA ASP A 23 1.36 13.71 -9.43
C ASP A 23 2.33 12.97 -8.49
N GLN A 24 2.02 12.88 -7.19
CA GLN A 24 2.83 12.14 -6.23
C GLN A 24 2.69 10.63 -6.43
N GLN A 25 3.84 9.95 -6.51
CA GLN A 25 3.90 8.49 -6.48
C GLN A 25 4.16 8.03 -5.04
N TYR A 26 3.20 7.33 -4.45
CA TYR A 26 3.36 6.80 -3.09
C TYR A 26 4.07 5.45 -3.11
N THR A 27 5.01 5.29 -2.18
CA THR A 27 5.59 4.01 -1.76
C THR A 27 4.91 3.51 -0.48
N LEU A 28 5.12 2.25 -0.11
CA LEU A 28 4.69 1.76 1.20
C LEU A 28 5.36 2.49 2.38
N ALA A 29 6.55 3.05 2.17
CA ALA A 29 7.26 3.78 3.23
C ALA A 29 6.54 5.09 3.58
N ASP A 30 5.99 5.77 2.58
CA ASP A 30 5.28 7.05 2.74
C ASP A 30 3.97 6.91 3.52
N LEU A 31 3.42 5.69 3.58
CA LEU A 31 2.15 5.39 4.24
C LEU A 31 2.31 4.83 5.66
N ARG A 32 3.55 4.76 6.18
CA ARG A 32 3.81 4.27 7.54
C ARG A 32 3.13 5.15 8.59
N GLY A 33 2.70 4.51 9.69
CA GLY A 33 1.95 5.18 10.75
C GLY A 33 0.45 5.36 10.45
N ARG A 34 -0.02 4.85 9.31
CA ARG A 34 -1.44 4.88 8.91
C ARG A 34 -1.98 3.46 8.73
N ILE A 35 -3.30 3.32 8.82
CA ILE A 35 -4.01 2.12 8.36
C ILE A 35 -4.34 2.35 6.88
N VAL A 36 -3.89 1.43 6.03
CA VAL A 36 -4.11 1.45 4.58
C VAL A 36 -5.04 0.30 4.20
N ILE A 37 -6.05 0.60 3.38
CA ILE A 37 -6.93 -0.41 2.79
C ILE A 37 -6.60 -0.46 1.30
N LEU A 38 -6.32 -1.66 0.81
CA LEU A 38 -6.22 -1.93 -0.62
C LEU A 38 -7.51 -2.62 -1.04
N ASP A 39 -8.18 -2.04 -2.03
CA ASP A 39 -9.42 -2.55 -2.61
C ASP A 39 -9.15 -2.85 -4.09
N PHE A 40 -9.53 -4.05 -4.54
CA PHE A 40 -9.21 -4.58 -5.88
C PHE A 40 -10.46 -4.71 -6.73
#